data_AF-A0A225UP90-F1
#
_entry.id   AF-A0A225UP90-F1
#
_cell.length_a   1.000
_cell.length_b   1.000
_cell.length_c   1.000
_cell.angle_alpha   90.00
_cell.angle_beta   90.00
_cell.angle_gamma   90.00
#
_symmetry.space_group_name_H-M   'P 1'
#
loop_
_entity.id
_entity.type
_entity.pdbx_description
1 polymer ?
#
loop_
_entity_poly.entity_id
_entity_poly.type
_entity_poly.pdbx_seq_one_letter_code
_entity_poly.pdbx_strand_id
1 'polypeptide(L)'
;MSLGMAFRPFIAYDAVESFDTSLLLDKRRAWWDKFRYTVSSGGWWEQEFRLSHNPGMKAWVQQLPESVRRSWRQILDRFYTEFCRSTESPVERYLRLKEESRETPRTFLGRLNAAATKANVDYHSASRTPPLGAADM
;
A
#
# COMPACT_ATOMS: atom_id res chain seq x y z
N MET A 1 42.15 -5.12 7.26
CA MET A 1 40.88 -4.47 6.85
C MET A 1 40.23 -5.37 5.81
N SER A 2 39.17 -6.09 6.17
CA SER A 2 38.48 -7.00 5.24
C SER A 2 37.53 -6.19 4.37
N LEU A 3 37.80 -6.10 3.06
CA LEU A 3 36.79 -5.66 2.09
C LEU A 3 35.75 -6.78 1.98
N GLY A 4 34.69 -6.67 2.77
CA GLY A 4 33.51 -7.50 2.60
C GLY A 4 32.89 -7.18 1.24
N MET A 5 33.23 -7.97 0.22
CA MET A 5 32.49 -7.98 -1.03
C MET A 5 31.07 -8.42 -0.71
N ALA A 6 30.15 -7.46 -0.63
CA ALA A 6 28.72 -7.75 -0.55
C ALA A 6 28.34 -8.49 -1.83
N PHE A 7 28.16 -9.80 -1.74
CA PHE A 7 27.65 -10.62 -2.84
C PHE A 7 26.28 -10.08 -3.24
N ARG A 8 26.19 -9.52 -4.45
CA ARG A 8 24.92 -9.13 -5.06
C ARG A 8 24.53 -10.26 -6.00
N PRO A 9 23.50 -11.06 -5.67
CA PRO A 9 23.04 -12.08 -6.59
C PRO A 9 22.59 -11.41 -7.88
N PHE A 10 23.06 -11.92 -9.01
CA PHE A 10 22.52 -11.55 -10.31
C PHE A 10 21.05 -11.98 -10.34
N ILE A 11 20.16 -11.02 -10.52
CA ILE A 11 18.73 -11.27 -10.71
C ILE A 11 18.44 -10.97 -12.17
N ALA A 12 17.88 -11.94 -12.88
CA ALA A 12 17.51 -11.75 -14.27
C ALA A 12 16.45 -10.65 -14.43
N TYR A 13 16.52 -9.88 -15.52
CA TYR A 13 15.62 -8.74 -15.76
C TYR A 13 14.13 -9.12 -15.84
N ASP A 14 13.83 -10.38 -16.11
CA ASP A 14 12.49 -10.98 -16.17
C ASP A 14 12.03 -11.60 -14.83
N ALA A 15 12.85 -11.53 -13.78
CA ALA A 15 12.52 -12.08 -12.47
C ALA A 15 11.34 -11.36 -11.79
N VAL A 16 11.02 -10.13 -12.22
CA VAL A 16 9.79 -9.44 -11.83
C VAL A 16 8.82 -9.47 -12.99
N GLU A 17 7.65 -10.06 -12.76
CA GLU A 17 6.55 -10.06 -13.71
C GLU A 17 6.10 -8.63 -14.05
N SER A 18 5.58 -8.43 -15.26
CA SER A 18 5.07 -7.12 -15.67
C SER A 18 3.93 -6.67 -14.76
N PHE A 19 3.97 -5.39 -14.36
CA PHE A 19 2.86 -4.78 -13.63
C PHE A 19 1.59 -4.71 -14.48
N ASP A 20 0.47 -5.17 -13.93
CA ASP A 20 -0.86 -5.08 -14.53
C ASP A 20 -1.74 -4.15 -13.69
N THR A 21 -2.11 -3.01 -14.31
CA THR A 21 -2.93 -1.97 -13.68
C THR A 21 -4.37 -2.42 -13.40
N SER A 22 -4.85 -3.46 -14.09
CA SER A 22 -6.21 -3.99 -13.95
C SER A 22 -6.39 -4.91 -12.73
N LEU A 23 -5.30 -5.35 -12.12
CA LEU A 23 -5.33 -6.20 -10.93
C LEU A 23 -6.06 -5.51 -9.76
N LEU A 24 -6.71 -6.30 -8.90
CA LEU A 24 -7.27 -5.81 -7.63
C LEU A 24 -6.19 -5.16 -6.76
N LEU A 25 -6.58 -4.21 -5.90
CA LEU A 25 -5.64 -3.43 -5.09
C LEU A 25 -4.67 -4.28 -4.25
N ASP A 26 -5.16 -5.36 -3.64
CA ASP A 26 -4.32 -6.26 -2.82
C ASP A 26 -3.29 -6.99 -3.67
N LYS A 27 -3.66 -7.40 -4.89
CA LYS A 27 -2.71 -8.00 -5.85
C LYS A 27 -1.67 -6.98 -6.32
N ARG A 28 -2.07 -5.73 -6.57
CA ARG A 28 -1.14 -4.64 -6.92
C ARG A 28 -0.16 -4.33 -5.79
N ARG A 29 -0.61 -4.40 -4.53
CA ARG A 29 0.27 -4.24 -3.35
C ARG A 29 1.22 -5.42 -3.16
N ALA A 30 0.72 -6.66 -3.30
CA ALA A 30 1.57 -7.85 -3.23
C ALA A 30 2.67 -7.84 -4.31
N TRP A 31 2.32 -7.43 -5.54
CA TRP A 31 3.29 -7.22 -6.61
C TRP A 31 4.33 -6.16 -6.22
N TRP A 32 3.89 -5.02 -5.67
CA TRP A 32 4.78 -3.94 -5.25
C TRP A 32 5.77 -4.38 -4.17
N ASP A 33 5.31 -5.13 -3.18
CA ASP A 33 6.16 -5.65 -2.11
C ASP A 33 7.19 -6.66 -2.66
N LYS A 34 6.77 -7.56 -3.55
CA LYS A 34 7.68 -8.48 -4.27
C LYS A 34 8.71 -7.71 -5.09
N PHE A 35 8.29 -6.70 -5.86
CA PHE A 35 9.17 -5.86 -6.65
C PHE A 35 10.22 -5.16 -5.75
N ARG A 36 9.79 -4.51 -4.65
CA ARG A 36 10.70 -3.85 -3.71
C ARG A 36 11.68 -4.82 -3.08
N TYR A 37 11.22 -6.00 -2.69
CA TYR A 37 12.07 -7.04 -2.13
C TYR A 37 13.14 -7.51 -3.12
N THR A 38 12.74 -7.80 -4.36
CA THR A 38 13.64 -8.21 -5.44
C THR A 38 14.68 -7.13 -5.75
N VAL A 39 14.25 -5.88 -5.90
CA VAL A 39 15.13 -4.73 -6.17
C VAL A 39 16.11 -4.49 -5.02
N SER A 40 15.64 -4.57 -3.77
CA SER A 40 16.48 -4.36 -2.58
C SER A 40 17.50 -5.49 -2.39
N SER A 41 17.10 -6.74 -2.67
CA SER A 41 17.95 -7.93 -2.51
C SER A 41 18.99 -8.08 -3.63
N GLY A 42 18.65 -7.71 -4.87
CA GLY A 42 19.57 -7.69 -6.01
C GLY A 42 20.46 -6.45 -6.05
N GLY A 43 20.19 -5.46 -5.20
CA GLY A 43 20.93 -4.20 -5.23
C GLY A 43 20.72 -3.41 -6.53
N TRP A 44 19.54 -3.53 -7.12
CA TRP A 44 19.16 -2.88 -8.37
C TRP A 44 19.10 -1.36 -8.16
N TRP A 45 19.86 -0.63 -8.97
CA TRP A 45 19.79 0.82 -9.04
C TRP A 45 18.87 1.25 -10.18
N GLU A 46 18.39 2.49 -10.11
CA GLU A 46 17.52 3.24 -11.04
C GLU A 46 17.57 2.84 -12.53
N GLN A 47 18.74 2.46 -13.03
CA GLN A 47 18.95 2.00 -14.40
C GLN A 47 18.13 0.75 -14.75
N GLU A 48 17.94 -0.20 -13.85
CA GLU A 48 17.30 -1.49 -14.16
C GLU A 48 15.78 -1.39 -14.30
N PHE A 49 15.13 -0.47 -13.55
CA PHE A 49 13.71 -0.18 -13.78
C PHE A 49 13.47 0.55 -15.09
N ARG A 50 14.38 1.47 -15.46
CA ARG A 50 14.37 2.08 -16.80
C ARG A 50 14.60 1.05 -17.90
N LEU A 51 15.34 -0.01 -17.59
CA LEU A 51 15.59 -1.15 -18.48
C LEU A 51 14.50 -2.22 -18.44
N SER A 52 13.58 -2.18 -17.45
CA SER A 52 12.47 -3.14 -17.34
C SER A 52 11.75 -3.26 -18.68
N HIS A 53 11.44 -4.47 -19.13
CA HIS A 53 10.84 -4.69 -20.45
C HIS A 53 9.35 -4.33 -20.51
N ASN A 54 8.82 -3.62 -19.51
CA ASN A 54 7.42 -3.22 -19.49
C ASN A 54 7.25 -1.88 -20.26
N PRO A 55 6.72 -1.90 -21.50
CA PRO A 55 6.56 -0.69 -22.30
C PRO A 55 5.58 0.31 -21.67
N GLY A 56 4.56 -0.19 -20.95
CA GLY A 56 3.60 0.66 -20.23
C GLY A 56 4.26 1.45 -19.11
N MET A 57 5.13 0.80 -18.33
CA MET A 57 5.92 1.44 -17.27
C MET A 57 6.88 2.49 -17.84
N LYS A 58 7.55 2.19 -18.96
CA LYS A 58 8.42 3.17 -19.64
C LYS A 58 7.62 4.39 -20.10
N ALA A 59 6.49 4.17 -20.77
CA ALA A 59 5.63 5.25 -21.24
C ALA A 59 5.11 6.11 -20.08
N TRP A 60 4.66 5.48 -19.00
CA TRP A 60 4.23 6.16 -17.78
C TRP A 60 5.36 7.00 -17.17
N VAL A 61 6.57 6.46 -16.99
CA VAL A 61 7.71 7.23 -16.47
C VAL A 61 7.98 8.46 -17.34
N GLN A 62 7.93 8.34 -18.68
CA GLN A 62 8.16 9.48 -19.59
C GLN A 62 7.11 10.59 -19.48
N GLN A 63 5.89 10.28 -19.02
CA GLN A 63 4.85 11.27 -18.79
C GLN A 63 5.09 12.09 -17.50
N LEU A 64 5.94 11.61 -16.60
CA LEU A 64 6.23 12.32 -15.35
C LEU A 64 7.04 13.59 -15.59
N PRO A 65 6.86 14.64 -14.76
CA PRO A 65 7.69 15.83 -14.80
C PRO A 65 9.18 15.49 -14.71
N GLU A 66 10.02 16.25 -15.42
CA GLU A 66 11.48 16.05 -15.42
C GLU A 66 12.08 16.05 -14.01
N SER A 67 11.56 16.89 -13.10
CA SER A 67 11.99 16.95 -11.70
C SER A 67 11.76 15.64 -10.93
N VAL A 68 10.68 14.93 -11.25
CA VAL A 68 10.32 13.63 -10.66
C VAL A 68 11.16 12.53 -11.31
N ARG A 69 11.33 12.56 -12.65
CA ARG A 69 12.09 11.56 -13.42
C ARG A 69 13.56 11.45 -13.00
N ARG A 70 14.15 12.51 -12.45
CA ARG A 70 15.54 12.54 -11.95
C ARG A 70 15.75 11.89 -10.59
N SER A 71 14.68 11.48 -9.92
CA SER A 71 14.74 10.94 -8.57
C SER A 71 13.98 9.64 -8.49
N TRP A 72 14.72 8.54 -8.48
CA TRP A 72 14.18 7.19 -8.31
C TRP A 72 13.17 7.08 -7.16
N ARG A 73 13.49 7.69 -6.01
CA ARG A 73 12.59 7.75 -4.84
C ARG A 73 11.24 8.41 -5.16
N GLN A 74 11.24 9.46 -5.99
CA GLN A 74 10.02 10.19 -6.35
C GLN A 74 9.20 9.43 -7.39
N ILE A 75 9.86 8.73 -8.33
CA ILE A 75 9.19 7.81 -9.26
C ILE A 75 8.46 6.71 -8.46
N LEU A 76 9.15 6.07 -7.50
CA LEU A 76 8.55 5.02 -6.67
C LEU A 76 7.37 5.53 -5.84
N ASP A 77 7.51 6.71 -5.23
CA ASP A 77 6.45 7.33 -4.43
C ASP A 77 5.20 7.67 -5.27
N ARG A 78 5.41 8.20 -6.48
CA ARG A 78 4.33 8.43 -7.45
C ARG A 78 3.68 7.14 -7.89
N PHE A 79 4.46 6.12 -8.24
CA PHE A 79 3.94 4.82 -8.64
C PHE A 79 3.04 4.22 -7.55
N TYR A 80 3.53 4.19 -6.31
CA TYR A 80 2.75 3.66 -5.20
C TYR A 80 1.47 4.46 -4.98
N THR A 81 1.56 5.78 -5.06
CA THR A 81 0.41 6.67 -4.89
C THR A 81 -0.65 6.48 -5.97
N GLU A 82 -0.26 6.28 -7.23
CA GLU A 82 -1.19 6.13 -8.35
C GLU A 82 -1.82 4.74 -8.41
N PHE A 83 -1.03 3.68 -8.20
CA PHE A 83 -1.49 2.32 -8.47
C PHE A 83 -1.71 1.46 -7.22
N CYS A 84 -1.03 1.73 -6.11
CA CYS A 84 -1.04 0.88 -4.91
C CYS A 84 -1.74 1.52 -3.70
N ARG A 85 -2.03 2.82 -3.75
CA ARG A 85 -2.77 3.53 -2.71
C ARG A 85 -4.26 3.23 -2.87
N SER A 86 -4.90 2.99 -1.72
CA SER A 86 -6.36 2.90 -1.67
C SER A 86 -6.94 4.30 -1.89
N THR A 87 -7.91 4.43 -2.79
CA THR A 87 -8.69 5.66 -2.99
C THR A 87 -9.83 5.79 -1.98
N GLU A 88 -10.09 4.75 -1.20
CA GLU A 88 -11.13 4.79 -0.17
C GLU A 88 -10.76 5.78 0.92
N SER A 89 -11.73 6.64 1.23
CA SER A 89 -11.69 7.51 2.39
C SER A 89 -11.61 6.68 3.69
N PRO A 90 -11.12 7.28 4.80
CA PRO A 90 -11.14 6.63 6.09
C PRO A 90 -12.54 6.14 6.51
N VAL A 91 -13.59 6.90 6.17
CA VAL A 91 -14.99 6.56 6.46
C VAL A 91 -15.46 5.35 5.64
N GLU A 92 -15.21 5.34 4.33
CA GLU A 92 -15.56 4.17 3.49
C GLU A 92 -14.87 2.91 3.96
N ARG A 93 -13.60 3.00 4.37
CA ARG A 93 -12.84 1.88 4.92
C ARG A 93 -13.45 1.36 6.23
N TYR A 94 -13.92 2.25 7.09
CA TYR A 94 -14.62 1.88 8.32
C TYR A 94 -15.93 1.15 8.00
N LEU A 95 -16.75 1.70 7.10
CA LEU A 95 -18.06 1.12 6.73
C LEU A 95 -17.95 -0.21 5.98
N ARG A 96 -16.88 -0.42 5.20
CA ARG A 96 -16.63 -1.66 4.46
C ARG A 96 -15.93 -2.74 5.27
N LEU A 97 -15.44 -2.43 6.47
CA LEU A 97 -14.71 -3.40 7.27
C LEU A 97 -15.63 -4.57 7.64
N LYS A 98 -15.21 -5.79 7.33
CA LYS A 98 -15.93 -7.02 7.65
C LYS A 98 -14.99 -7.98 8.35
N GLU A 99 -15.56 -8.81 9.22
CA GLU A 99 -14.84 -9.90 9.87
C GLU A 99 -14.34 -10.89 8.80
N GLU A 100 -13.06 -11.22 8.85
CA GLU A 100 -12.47 -12.22 7.95
C GLU A 100 -12.76 -13.64 8.47
N SER A 101 -12.86 -14.63 7.58
CA SER A 101 -13.34 -16.00 7.91
C SER A 101 -12.53 -16.79 8.94
N ARG A 102 -11.37 -16.26 9.37
CA ARG A 102 -10.48 -16.84 10.39
C ARG A 102 -10.02 -15.80 11.42
N GLU A 103 -10.59 -14.61 11.40
CA GLU A 103 -10.26 -13.55 12.34
C GLU A 103 -10.91 -13.85 13.69
N THR A 104 -10.21 -13.58 14.80
CA THR A 104 -10.86 -13.66 16.11
C THR A 104 -11.70 -12.41 16.35
N PRO A 105 -12.81 -12.49 17.10
CA PRO A 105 -13.63 -11.30 17.41
C PRO A 105 -12.83 -10.15 18.03
N ARG A 106 -11.81 -10.47 18.84
CA ARG A 106 -10.90 -9.47 19.43
C ARG A 106 -10.05 -8.76 18.39
N THR A 107 -9.51 -9.50 17.42
CA THR A 107 -8.71 -8.94 16.32
C THR A 107 -9.57 -8.04 15.45
N PHE A 108 -10.78 -8.51 15.09
CA PHE A 108 -11.74 -7.75 14.31
C PHE A 108 -12.11 -6.44 15.01
N LEU A 109 -12.51 -6.51 16.29
CA LEU A 109 -12.86 -5.32 17.08
C LEU A 109 -11.67 -4.34 17.18
N GLY A 110 -10.45 -4.84 17.31
CA GLY A 110 -9.24 -4.01 17.31
C GLY A 110 -9.04 -3.23 16.01
N ARG A 111 -9.19 -3.89 14.86
CA ARG A 111 -9.11 -3.24 13.54
C ARG A 111 -10.28 -2.29 13.28
N LEU A 112 -11.49 -2.64 13.73
CA LEU A 112 -12.68 -1.81 13.61
C LEU A 112 -12.54 -0.49 14.38
N ASN A 113 -12.10 -0.55 15.64
CA ASN A 113 -11.85 0.63 16.46
C ASN A 113 -10.74 1.51 15.88
N ALA A 114 -9.66 0.90 15.37
CA ALA A 114 -8.59 1.64 14.70
C ALA A 114 -9.08 2.34 13.41
N ALA A 115 -9.98 1.71 12.65
CA ALA A 115 -10.62 2.32 11.50
C ALA A 115 -11.56 3.46 11.90
N ALA A 116 -12.34 3.29 12.98
CA ALA A 116 -13.21 4.32 13.54
C ALA A 116 -12.42 5.57 13.96
N THR A 117 -11.31 5.40 14.67
CA THR A 117 -10.42 6.52 15.03
C THR A 117 -9.88 7.26 13.79
N LYS A 118 -9.46 6.54 12.75
CA LYS A 118 -9.00 7.15 11.48
C LYS A 118 -10.13 7.86 10.74
N ALA A 119 -11.36 7.38 10.89
CA ALA A 119 -12.57 7.97 10.32
C ALA A 119 -13.16 9.09 11.18
N ASN A 120 -12.55 9.40 12.34
CA ASN A 120 -13.09 10.34 13.33
C ASN A 120 -14.52 9.98 13.79
N VAL A 121 -14.80 8.68 13.91
CA VAL A 121 -16.06 8.13 14.43
C VAL A 121 -15.90 7.93 15.93
N ASP A 122 -16.76 8.55 16.73
CA ASP A 122 -16.82 8.33 18.18
C ASP A 122 -17.65 7.09 18.48
N TYR A 123 -16.98 6.03 18.92
CA TYR A 123 -17.58 4.75 19.32
C TYR A 123 -17.64 4.57 20.84
N HIS A 124 -17.18 5.54 21.63
CA HIS A 124 -17.23 5.51 23.10
C HIS A 124 -18.52 6.16 23.65
N SER A 125 -19.17 7.02 22.85
CA SER A 125 -20.38 7.76 23.23
C SER A 125 -21.66 6.93 23.33
N ALA A 126 -21.67 5.67 22.89
CA ALA A 126 -22.83 4.77 23.00
C ALA A 126 -23.20 4.41 24.46
N SER A 127 -22.41 4.87 25.44
CA SER A 127 -22.69 4.74 26.88
C SER A 127 -23.51 5.89 27.47
N ARG A 128 -23.98 6.87 26.67
CA ARG A 128 -24.90 7.90 27.17
C ARG A 128 -26.27 7.27 27.47
N THR A 129 -26.44 6.93 28.74
CA THR A 129 -27.71 6.67 29.42
C THR A 129 -28.79 7.59 28.86
N PRO A 130 -30.01 7.11 28.52
CA PRO A 130 -31.10 8.01 28.23
C PRO A 130 -31.26 8.97 29.43
N PRO A 131 -31.57 10.25 29.22
CA PRO A 131 -31.82 11.15 30.33
C PRO A 131 -32.88 10.52 31.24
N LEU A 132 -32.52 10.32 32.50
CA LEU A 132 -33.45 10.01 33.59
C LEU A 132 -34.46 11.16 33.63
N GLY A 133 -35.61 10.97 32.97
CA GLY A 133 -36.62 12.02 32.84
C GLY A 133 -37.72 11.79 31.80
N ALA A 134 -37.68 10.70 31.02
CA ALA A 134 -38.78 10.34 30.10
C ALA A 134 -39.63 9.16 30.61
N ALA A 135 -39.88 9.13 31.91
CA ALA A 135 -40.93 8.34 32.54
C ALA A 135 -41.71 9.29 33.45
N ASP A 136 -42.57 10.10 32.82
CA ASP A 136 -43.77 10.75 33.38
C ASP A 136 -44.10 11.98 32.52
N MET A 137 -44.79 11.73 31.40
CA MET A 137 -45.82 12.59 30.82
C MET A 137 -46.61 11.84 29.74
#